data_AF-W7L005-F1
#
_entry.id   AF-W7L005-F1
#
_cell.length_a   1.000
_cell.length_b   1.000
_cell.length_c   1.000
_cell.angle_alpha   90.00
_cell.angle_beta   90.00
_cell.angle_gamma   90.00
#
_symmetry.space_group_name_H-M   'P 1'
#
loop_
_entity.id
_entity.type
_entity.pdbx_description
1 polymer ?
#
loop_
_entity_poly.entity_id
_entity_poly.type
_entity_poly.pdbx_seq_one_letter_code
_entity_poly.pdbx_strand_id
1 'polypeptide(L)'
;MSREEKRKIRLELNDLLDRHCSGCEFKNGYENHRQCLNDCPIGEQLRNLTATLVGDIHPNEEVSVKKGKWEQDEVNYLINHLPYFNVNHLAMRLNRDPKHVSGKIHRIKAKRKRVS
;
A
#
# COMPACT_ATOMS: atom_id res chain seq x y z
N MET A 1 3.40 -24.66 7.10
CA MET A 1 4.69 -24.26 6.51
C MET A 1 5.77 -24.13 7.56
N SER A 2 6.87 -24.85 7.36
CA SER A 2 8.11 -24.79 8.11
C SER A 2 8.91 -23.51 7.82
N ARG A 3 9.92 -23.24 8.65
CA ARG A 3 10.83 -22.10 8.48
C ARG A 3 11.64 -22.20 7.17
N GLU A 4 12.00 -23.40 6.76
CA GLU A 4 12.78 -23.65 5.55
C GLU A 4 11.97 -23.43 4.28
N GLU A 5 10.70 -23.85 4.26
CA GLU A 5 9.76 -23.59 3.16
C GLU A 5 9.53 -22.08 2.99
N LYS A 6 9.29 -21.36 4.09
CA LYS A 6 9.19 -19.89 4.08
C LYS A 6 10.44 -19.23 3.53
N ARG A 7 11.63 -19.77 3.85
CA ARG A 7 12.90 -19.24 3.34
C ARG A 7 13.04 -19.47 1.84
N LYS A 8 12.70 -20.66 1.34
CA LYS A 8 12.73 -20.98 -0.09
C LYS A 8 11.83 -20.06 -0.90
N ILE A 9 10.58 -19.87 -0.48
CA ILE A 9 9.63 -19.00 -1.18
C ILE A 9 10.14 -17.54 -1.21
N ARG A 10 10.74 -17.04 -0.12
CA ARG A 10 11.32 -15.69 -0.11
C ARG A 10 12.51 -15.54 -1.07
N LEU A 11 13.34 -16.58 -1.21
CA LEU A 11 14.45 -16.56 -2.16
C LEU A 11 13.94 -16.54 -3.60
N GLU A 12 12.92 -17.34 -3.90
CA GLU A 12 12.26 -17.37 -5.21
C GLU A 12 11.61 -16.04 -5.56
N LEU A 13 10.95 -15.40 -4.57
CA LEU A 13 10.35 -14.09 -4.72
C LEU A 13 11.41 -13.00 -5.02
N ASN A 14 12.54 -13.02 -4.32
CA ASN A 14 13.65 -12.11 -4.59
C ASN A 14 14.25 -12.35 -5.98
N ASP A 15 14.43 -13.60 -6.38
CA ASP A 15 14.98 -13.95 -7.69
C ASP A 15 14.09 -13.44 -8.84
N LEU A 16 12.76 -13.59 -8.72
CA LEU A 16 11.81 -13.03 -9.68
C LEU A 16 11.89 -11.51 -9.75
N LEU A 17 11.96 -10.84 -8.60
CA LEU A 17 12.09 -9.38 -8.53
C LEU A 17 13.40 -8.88 -9.15
N ASP A 18 14.51 -9.56 -8.87
CA ASP A 18 15.83 -9.16 -9.35
C ASP A 18 16.01 -9.43 -10.84
N ARG A 19 15.52 -10.57 -11.35
CA ARG A 19 15.67 -10.92 -12.77
C ARG A 19 14.69 -10.20 -13.68
N HIS A 20 13.45 -10.04 -13.25
CA HIS A 20 12.37 -9.58 -14.13
C HIS A 20 11.87 -8.18 -13.79
N CYS A 21 11.91 -7.76 -12.54
CA CYS A 21 11.36 -6.47 -12.14
C CYS A 21 12.44 -5.37 -12.00
N SER A 22 13.69 -5.70 -11.69
CA SER A 22 14.76 -4.72 -11.42
C SER A 22 14.93 -3.66 -12.52
N GLY A 23 14.84 -4.07 -13.79
CA GLY A 23 14.91 -3.20 -14.97
C GLY A 23 13.59 -3.02 -15.72
N CYS A 24 12.45 -3.41 -15.13
CA CYS A 24 11.16 -3.36 -15.83
C CYS A 24 10.66 -1.93 -16.00
N GLU A 25 10.34 -1.55 -17.24
CA GLU A 25 9.82 -0.24 -17.62
C GLU A 25 8.49 0.08 -16.93
N PHE A 26 7.67 -0.95 -16.68
CA PHE A 26 6.37 -0.83 -16.03
C PHE A 26 6.44 -0.78 -14.50
N LYS A 27 7.59 -1.10 -13.88
CA LYS A 27 7.73 -1.09 -12.41
C LYS A 27 7.65 0.32 -11.83
N ASN A 28 8.14 1.31 -12.57
CA ASN A 28 8.21 2.69 -12.13
C ASN A 28 7.10 3.49 -12.83
N GLY A 29 5.96 3.67 -12.15
CA GLY A 29 4.87 4.49 -12.67
C GLY A 29 3.53 4.08 -12.08
N TYR A 30 2.78 5.05 -11.54
CA TYR A 30 1.45 4.80 -10.98
C TYR A 30 0.46 4.32 -12.06
N GLU A 31 0.60 4.83 -13.30
CA GLU A 31 -0.19 4.37 -14.45
C GLU A 31 0.08 2.89 -14.83
N ASN A 32 1.32 2.45 -14.68
CA ASN A 32 1.77 1.11 -15.09
C ASN A 32 1.53 0.05 -14.00
N HIS A 33 1.21 0.48 -12.78
CA HIS A 33 0.87 -0.41 -11.66
C HIS A 33 -0.28 -1.36 -12.02
N ARG A 34 -1.27 -0.89 -12.80
CA ARG A 34 -2.40 -1.72 -13.24
C ARG A 34 -1.95 -2.89 -14.12
N GLN A 35 -0.91 -2.68 -14.93
CA GLN A 35 -0.35 -3.70 -15.81
C GLN A 35 0.46 -4.74 -15.03
N CYS A 36 1.30 -4.30 -14.09
CA CYS A 36 2.00 -5.22 -13.18
C CYS A 36 1.03 -6.03 -12.30
N LEU A 37 -0.13 -5.46 -11.97
CA LEU A 37 -1.15 -6.13 -11.19
C LEU A 37 -2.01 -7.06 -12.05
N ASN A 38 -2.54 -6.66 -13.19
CA ASN A 38 -3.56 -7.49 -13.86
C ASN A 38 -3.02 -8.32 -15.04
N ASP A 39 -2.00 -7.81 -15.73
CA ASP A 39 -1.61 -8.32 -17.04
C ASP A 39 -0.21 -8.93 -17.06
N CYS A 40 0.56 -8.77 -15.97
CA CYS A 40 1.93 -9.26 -15.89
C CYS A 40 1.99 -10.70 -15.35
N PRO A 41 2.52 -11.66 -16.11
CA PRO A 41 2.65 -13.06 -15.67
C PRO A 41 3.62 -13.20 -14.48
N ILE A 42 4.67 -12.37 -14.41
CA ILE A 42 5.57 -12.33 -13.25
C ILE A 42 4.84 -11.78 -12.02
N GLY A 43 3.99 -10.76 -12.21
CA GLY A 43 3.14 -10.21 -11.14
C GLY A 43 2.16 -11.24 -10.58
N GLU A 44 1.59 -12.09 -11.44
CA GLU A 44 0.78 -13.24 -11.02
C GLU A 44 1.58 -14.24 -10.17
N GLN A 45 2.76 -14.64 -10.63
CA GLN A 45 3.62 -15.57 -9.88
C GLN A 45 4.03 -15.02 -8.51
N LEU A 46 4.43 -13.74 -8.45
CA LEU A 46 4.77 -13.06 -7.20
C LEU A 46 3.61 -13.07 -6.20
N ARG A 47 2.37 -12.84 -6.68
CA ARG A 47 1.18 -12.89 -5.83
C ARG A 47 0.90 -14.29 -5.30
N ASN A 48 1.02 -15.32 -6.13
CA ASN A 48 0.78 -16.70 -5.71
C ASN A 48 1.81 -17.15 -4.65
N LEU A 49 3.09 -16.81 -4.84
CA LEU A 49 4.14 -17.07 -3.86
C LEU A 49 3.92 -16.29 -2.56
N THR A 50 3.48 -15.03 -2.66
CA THR A 50 3.15 -14.21 -1.50
C THR A 50 1.93 -14.74 -0.74
N ALA A 51 0.87 -15.15 -1.44
CA ALA A 51 -0.32 -15.76 -0.84
C ALA A 51 0.05 -17.02 -0.05
N THR A 52 0.98 -17.82 -0.60
CA THR A 52 1.52 -19.01 0.08
C THR A 52 2.30 -18.64 1.36
N LEU A 53 3.05 -17.52 1.37
CA LEU A 53 3.81 -17.06 2.54
C LEU A 53 2.93 -16.51 3.67
N VAL A 54 1.88 -15.77 3.30
CA VAL A 54 1.03 -15.06 4.27
C VAL A 54 -0.08 -15.98 4.78
N GLY A 55 -0.43 -17.04 4.02
CA GLY A 55 -1.54 -17.95 4.28
C GLY A 55 -2.85 -17.28 3.89
N ASP A 56 -3.62 -17.90 2.99
CA ASP A 56 -4.91 -17.48 2.42
C ASP A 56 -5.37 -16.05 2.79
N ILE A 57 -4.58 -15.05 2.40
CA ILE A 57 -5.16 -13.73 2.15
C ILE A 57 -5.64 -13.87 0.73
N HIS A 58 -6.93 -14.16 0.61
CA HIS A 58 -7.60 -14.14 -0.67
C HIS A 58 -7.22 -12.82 -1.36
N PRO A 59 -6.77 -12.82 -2.62
CA PRO A 59 -6.55 -11.57 -3.37
C PRO A 59 -7.83 -10.71 -3.51
N ASN A 60 -8.97 -11.26 -3.08
CA ASN A 60 -10.28 -10.63 -2.98
C ASN A 60 -10.73 -10.30 -1.55
N GLU A 61 -9.88 -10.43 -0.53
CA GLU A 61 -10.14 -9.70 0.71
C GLU A 61 -9.98 -8.22 0.36
N GLU A 62 -11.10 -7.58 0.01
CA GLU A 62 -11.24 -6.14 0.04
C GLU A 62 -10.65 -5.70 1.37
N VAL A 63 -9.43 -5.16 1.35
CA VAL A 63 -8.81 -4.58 2.54
C VAL A 63 -9.75 -3.46 2.93
N SER A 64 -10.68 -3.77 3.84
CA SER A 64 -11.82 -2.90 4.06
C SER A 64 -11.28 -1.55 4.45
N VAL A 65 -11.55 -0.56 3.60
CA VAL A 65 -11.05 0.79 3.80
C VAL A 65 -11.54 1.21 5.18
N LYS A 66 -10.63 1.63 6.07
CA LYS A 66 -10.99 1.94 7.46
C LYS A 66 -12.08 3.03 7.47
N LYS A 67 -13.28 2.66 7.91
CA LYS A 67 -14.41 3.56 8.13
C LYS A 67 -14.50 3.91 9.62
N GLY A 68 -14.93 5.13 9.93
CA GLY A 68 -15.20 5.55 11.31
C GLY A 68 -14.16 6.49 11.92
N LYS A 69 -14.08 6.46 13.26
CA LYS A 69 -13.31 7.41 14.09
C LYS A 69 -11.84 7.41 13.70
N TRP A 70 -11.21 8.56 13.84
CA TRP A 70 -9.78 8.74 13.59
C TRP A 70 -9.02 8.47 14.88
N GLU A 71 -8.09 7.52 14.83
CA GLU A 71 -7.17 7.27 15.92
C GLU A 71 -6.16 8.42 16.03
N GLN A 72 -5.65 8.65 17.24
CA GLN A 72 -4.72 9.75 17.48
C GLN A 72 -3.45 9.60 16.64
N ASP A 73 -2.95 8.39 16.46
CA ASP A 73 -1.77 8.10 15.64
C ASP A 73 -2.00 8.41 14.16
N GLU A 74 -3.19 8.15 13.63
CA GLU A 74 -3.55 8.51 12.24
C GLU A 74 -3.55 10.03 12.05
N VAL A 75 -4.05 10.77 13.05
CA VAL A 75 -4.04 12.24 13.04
C VAL A 75 -2.62 12.78 13.12
N ASN A 76 -1.79 12.23 14.00
CA ASN A 76 -0.38 12.60 14.14
C ASN A 76 0.38 12.32 12.84
N TYR A 77 0.13 11.16 12.22
CA TYR A 77 0.71 10.80 10.94
C TYR A 77 0.36 11.83 9.86
N LEU A 78 -0.93 12.15 9.71
CA LEU A 78 -1.37 13.17 8.75
C LEU A 78 -0.67 14.51 8.98
N ILE A 79 -0.59 14.98 10.22
CA ILE A 79 0.02 16.27 10.56
C ILE A 79 1.50 16.32 10.15
N ASN A 80 2.25 15.27 10.46
CA ASN A 80 3.69 15.24 10.25
C ASN A 80 4.05 15.03 8.77
N HIS A 81 3.19 14.32 8.02
CA HIS A 81 3.48 13.91 6.64
C HIS A 81 2.78 14.79 5.59
N LEU A 82 1.86 15.67 6.00
CA LEU A 82 1.17 16.60 5.10
C LEU A 82 2.08 17.46 4.21
N PRO A 83 3.23 17.97 4.70
CA PRO A 83 4.09 18.81 3.87
C PRO A 83 4.82 18.02 2.78
N TYR A 84 4.99 16.70 2.97
CA TYR A 84 5.87 15.86 2.16
C TYR A 84 5.11 14.97 1.18
N PHE A 85 3.85 14.63 1.49
CA PHE A 85 3.09 13.64 0.73
C PHE A 85 1.72 14.15 0.29
N ASN A 86 1.29 13.74 -0.90
CA ASN A 86 -0.03 14.06 -1.43
C ASN A 86 -1.13 13.21 -0.75
N VAL A 87 -2.39 13.61 -0.95
CA VAL A 87 -3.55 12.97 -0.33
C VAL A 87 -3.67 11.49 -0.70
N ASN A 88 -3.35 11.11 -1.93
CA ASN A 88 -3.44 9.72 -2.39
C ASN A 88 -2.41 8.83 -1.68
N HIS A 89 -1.18 9.31 -1.52
CA HIS A 89 -0.15 8.61 -0.77
C HIS A 89 -0.55 8.42 0.69
N LEU A 90 -1.05 9.48 1.33
CA LEU A 90 -1.52 9.43 2.72
C LEU A 90 -2.72 8.48 2.89
N ALA A 91 -3.66 8.51 1.95
CA ALA A 91 -4.84 7.64 1.91
C ALA A 91 -4.46 6.16 1.79
N MET A 92 -3.54 5.84 0.87
CA MET A 92 -2.99 4.50 0.72
C MET A 92 -2.31 4.03 2.01
N ARG A 93 -1.48 4.88 2.62
CA ARG A 93 -0.73 4.49 3.82
C ARG A 93 -1.61 4.29 5.05
N LEU A 94 -2.67 5.07 5.18
CA LEU A 94 -3.65 4.97 6.28
C LEU A 94 -4.75 3.95 6.00
N ASN A 95 -4.76 3.33 4.82
CA ASN A 95 -5.85 2.49 4.33
C ASN A 95 -7.23 3.18 4.50
N ARG A 96 -7.32 4.45 4.08
CA ARG A 96 -8.52 5.29 4.18
C ARG A 96 -8.88 5.88 2.83
N ASP A 97 -10.15 6.17 2.63
CA ASP A 97 -10.63 6.80 1.40
C ASP A 97 -10.02 8.20 1.22
N PRO A 98 -9.50 8.55 0.03
CA PRO A 98 -8.89 9.85 -0.24
C PRO A 98 -9.80 11.04 0.08
N LYS A 99 -11.12 10.92 -0.12
CA LYS A 99 -12.09 11.98 0.23
C LYS A 99 -12.15 12.18 1.74
N HIS A 100 -12.10 11.10 2.52
CA HIS A 100 -12.08 11.18 3.98
C HIS A 100 -10.78 11.78 4.50
N VAL A 101 -9.64 11.44 3.90
CA VAL A 101 -8.34 12.03 4.23
C VAL A 101 -8.34 13.53 3.93
N SER A 102 -8.77 13.93 2.73
CA SER A 102 -8.89 15.34 2.34
C SER A 102 -9.78 16.13 3.31
N GLY A 103 -10.97 15.58 3.64
CA GLY A 103 -11.89 16.19 4.60
C GLY A 103 -11.33 16.30 6.02
N LYS A 104 -10.47 15.36 6.45
CA LYS A 104 -9.80 15.42 7.75
C LYS A 104 -8.70 16.49 7.75
N ILE A 105 -7.88 16.54 6.70
CA ILE A 105 -6.84 17.55 6.51
C ILE A 105 -7.45 18.96 6.56
N HIS A 106 -8.56 19.18 5.86
CA HIS A 106 -9.24 20.47 5.85
C HIS A 106 -9.68 20.88 7.27
N ARG A 107 -10.25 19.96 8.04
CA ARG A 107 -10.64 20.19 9.44
C ARG A 107 -9.45 20.48 10.35
N ILE A 108 -8.33 19.79 10.16
CA ILE A 108 -7.08 20.05 10.92
C ILE A 108 -6.57 21.47 10.63
N LYS A 109 -6.51 21.87 9.35
CA LYS A 109 -6.09 23.22 8.94
C LYS A 109 -7.03 24.30 9.50
N ALA A 110 -8.34 24.07 9.43
CA ALA A 110 -9.33 25.00 9.97
C ALA A 110 -9.21 25.15 11.50
N LYS A 111 -8.94 24.06 12.23
CA LYS A 111 -8.71 24.10 13.69
C LYS A 111 -7.45 24.89 14.03
N ARG A 112 -6.36 24.73 13.27
CA ARG A 112 -5.12 25.51 13.47
C ARG A 112 -5.32 27.01 13.28
N LYS A 113 -6.08 27.42 12.24
CA LYS A 113 -6.40 28.84 11.98
C LYS A 113 -7.25 29.51 13.06
N ARG A 114 -7.94 28.76 13.91
CA ARG A 114 -8.75 29.31 15.02
C ARG A 114 -7.96 29.45 16.32
N VAL A 115 -6.76 28.87 16.38
CA VAL A 115 -5.91 28.83 17.58
C VAL A 115 -4.68 29.74 17.41
N SER A 116 -4.43 30.23 16.19
CA SER A 116 -3.52 31.35 15.89
C SER A 116 -4.30 32.64 15.78
#